data_AF-A0A7L8RTX6-F1
#
_entry.id   AF-A0A7L8RTX6-F1
#
_cell.length_a   1.000
_cell.length_b   1.000
_cell.length_c   1.000
_cell.angle_alpha   90.00
_cell.angle_beta   90.00
_cell.angle_gamma   90.00
#
_symmetry.space_group_name_H-M   'P 1'
#
loop_
_entity.id
_entity.type
_entity.pdbx_description
1 polymer ?
#
loop_
_entity_poly.entity_id
_entity_poly.type
_entity_poly.pdbx_seq_one_letter_code
_entity_poly.pdbx_strand_id
1 'polypeptide(L)'
;MPSPQRPETPPAPDAFDDWVLLTRKWDEAYKDYLTVREARATAEAASGTPDPELKRWEDEALATLAEIKAEMDKVVAETRLRRQPLGGSLVVGRIGRDEGETSPSSEHDSDKK
;
A
#
# COMPACT_ATOMS: atom_id res chain seq x y z
N MET A 1 -10.97 39.92 -18.02
CA MET A 1 -10.11 38.93 -17.36
C MET A 1 -10.66 37.55 -17.68
N PRO A 2 -10.07 36.77 -18.61
CA PRO A 2 -10.51 35.40 -18.85
C PRO A 2 -10.13 34.53 -17.64
N SER A 3 -11.09 33.74 -17.15
CA SER A 3 -10.85 32.79 -16.06
C SER A 3 -10.00 31.62 -16.56
N PRO A 4 -8.98 31.17 -15.81
CA PRO A 4 -8.24 29.98 -16.19
C PRO A 4 -9.15 28.76 -16.06
N GLN A 5 -9.52 28.16 -17.19
CA GLN A 5 -10.18 26.85 -17.21
C GLN A 5 -9.21 25.83 -16.61
N ARG A 6 -9.53 25.28 -15.43
CA ARG A 6 -8.85 24.06 -14.98
C ARG A 6 -9.23 22.96 -15.97
N PRO A 7 -8.26 22.20 -16.50
CA PRO A 7 -8.60 20.99 -17.22
C PRO A 7 -9.33 20.05 -16.26
N GLU A 8 -10.55 19.66 -16.61
CA GLU A 8 -11.30 18.58 -15.95
C GLU A 8 -10.64 17.25 -16.34
N THR A 9 -9.45 16.99 -15.79
CA THR A 9 -8.94 15.64 -15.79
C THR A 9 -9.84 14.84 -14.85
N PRO A 10 -10.49 13.75 -15.30
CA PRO A 10 -11.28 12.91 -14.39
C PRO A 10 -10.38 12.48 -13.22
N PRO A 11 -10.92 12.44 -11.99
CA PRO A 11 -10.13 11.98 -10.85
C PRO A 11 -9.59 10.59 -11.17
N ALA A 12 -8.29 10.39 -10.94
CA ALA A 12 -7.68 9.08 -11.06
C ALA A 12 -8.51 8.09 -10.20
N PRO A 13 -8.75 6.86 -10.67
CA PRO A 13 -9.49 5.86 -9.91
C PRO A 13 -8.92 5.73 -8.50
N ASP A 14 -9.81 5.62 -7.51
CA ASP A 14 -9.41 5.50 -6.11
C ASP A 14 -8.69 4.16 -5.93
N ALA A 15 -7.50 4.20 -5.34
CA ALA A 15 -6.73 2.99 -5.03
C ALA A 15 -7.53 2.03 -4.13
N PHE A 16 -8.49 2.55 -3.35
CA PHE A 16 -9.41 1.73 -2.59
C PHE A 16 -10.41 0.96 -3.47
N ASP A 17 -10.98 1.60 -4.50
CA ASP A 17 -11.90 0.94 -5.42
C ASP A 17 -11.18 -0.15 -6.23
N ASP A 18 -9.96 0.13 -6.71
CA ASP A 18 -9.11 -0.85 -7.39
C ASP A 18 -8.77 -2.03 -6.47
N TRP A 19 -8.47 -1.77 -5.19
CA TRP A 19 -8.23 -2.80 -4.20
C TRP A 19 -9.47 -3.68 -3.94
N VAL A 20 -10.66 -3.09 -3.83
CA VAL A 20 -11.91 -3.84 -3.65
C VAL A 20 -12.21 -4.73 -4.87
N LEU A 21 -11.97 -4.23 -6.09
CA LEU A 21 -12.15 -5.03 -7.29
C LEU A 21 -11.16 -6.20 -7.37
N LEU A 22 -9.87 -5.95 -7.07
CA LEU A 22 -8.85 -6.99 -7.09
C LEU A 22 -9.07 -8.07 -6.03
N THR A 23 -9.52 -7.70 -4.83
CA THR A 23 -9.84 -8.66 -3.77
C THR A 23 -11.02 -9.56 -4.13
N ARG A 24 -12.06 -9.03 -4.80
CA ARG A 24 -13.16 -9.86 -5.33
C ARG A 24 -12.68 -10.83 -6.41
N LYS A 25 -11.87 -10.36 -7.36
CA LYS A 25 -11.27 -11.21 -8.40
C LYS A 25 -10.39 -12.29 -7.79
N TRP A 26 -9.61 -11.95 -6.77
CA TRP A 26 -8.80 -12.91 -6.02
C TRP A 26 -9.67 -13.99 -5.39
N ASP A 27 -10.74 -13.62 -4.70
CA ASP A 27 -11.65 -14.58 -4.06
C ASP A 27 -12.33 -15.52 -5.07
N GLU A 28 -12.73 -15.01 -6.24
CA GLU A 28 -13.28 -15.82 -7.33
C GLU A 28 -12.24 -16.79 -7.89
N ALA A 29 -11.07 -16.29 -8.30
CA ALA A 29 -9.98 -17.13 -8.81
C ALA A 29 -9.51 -18.17 -7.79
N TYR A 30 -9.55 -17.84 -6.49
CA TYR A 30 -9.19 -18.77 -5.43
C TYR A 30 -10.20 -19.92 -5.30
N LYS A 31 -11.50 -19.63 -5.44
CA LYS A 31 -12.55 -20.67 -5.47
C LYS A 31 -12.40 -21.58 -6.68
N ASP A 32 -12.08 -21.02 -7.85
CA ASP A 32 -11.84 -21.79 -9.07
C ASP A 32 -10.64 -22.72 -8.89
N TYR A 33 -9.52 -22.20 -8.35
CA TYR A 33 -8.35 -23.02 -8.01
C TYR A 33 -8.70 -24.17 -7.05
N LEU A 34 -9.45 -23.89 -5.97
CA LEU A 34 -9.87 -24.93 -5.02
C LEU A 34 -10.74 -25.99 -5.69
N THR A 35 -11.65 -25.58 -6.57
CA THR A 35 -12.54 -26.49 -7.32
C THR A 35 -11.74 -27.41 -8.23
N VAL A 36 -10.79 -26.87 -8.99
CA VAL A 36 -9.93 -27.65 -9.89
C VAL A 36 -9.03 -28.60 -9.09
N ARG A 37 -8.48 -28.14 -7.97
CA ARG A 37 -7.66 -28.97 -7.07
C ARG A 37 -8.46 -30.13 -6.48
N GLU A 38 -9.69 -29.89 -6.06
CA GLU A 38 -10.59 -30.93 -5.55
C GLU A 38 -10.97 -31.93 -6.64
N ALA A 39 -11.28 -31.46 -7.84
CA ALA A 39 -11.55 -32.32 -9.00
C ALA A 39 -10.35 -33.21 -9.32
N ARG A 40 -9.13 -32.66 -9.33
CA ARG A 40 -7.89 -33.41 -9.54
C ARG A 40 -7.68 -34.47 -8.46
N ALA A 41 -7.82 -34.11 -7.19
CA ALA A 41 -7.65 -35.04 -6.07
C ALA A 41 -8.69 -36.18 -6.10
N THR A 42 -9.93 -35.86 -6.46
CA THR A 42 -11.02 -36.84 -6.58
C THR A 42 -10.78 -37.78 -7.76
N ALA A 43 -10.37 -37.25 -8.91
CA ALA A 43 -10.05 -38.06 -10.08
C ALA A 43 -8.86 -39.00 -9.81
N GLU A 44 -7.79 -38.49 -9.21
CA GLU A 44 -6.60 -39.26 -8.85
C GLU A 44 -6.93 -40.35 -7.81
N ALA A 45 -7.81 -40.07 -6.83
CA ALA A 45 -8.28 -41.06 -5.87
C ALA A 45 -9.16 -42.15 -6.53
N ALA A 46 -9.92 -41.82 -7.56
CA ALA A 46 -10.79 -42.78 -8.26
C ALA A 46 -10.05 -43.64 -9.28
N SER A 47 -9.10 -43.06 -10.03
CA SER A 47 -8.35 -43.76 -11.09
C SER A 47 -7.05 -44.39 -10.59
N GLY A 48 -6.49 -43.91 -9.48
CA GLY A 48 -5.15 -44.24 -9.03
C GLY A 48 -4.03 -43.68 -9.92
N THR A 49 -4.37 -42.86 -10.92
CA THR A 49 -3.43 -42.27 -11.86
C THR A 49 -3.62 -40.75 -11.96
N PRO A 50 -2.54 -39.96 -11.94
CA PRO A 50 -2.64 -38.52 -12.07
C PRO A 50 -3.10 -38.14 -13.49
N ASP A 51 -4.09 -37.25 -13.57
CA ASP A 51 -4.60 -36.72 -14.83
C ASP A 51 -3.79 -35.47 -15.24
N PRO A 52 -3.06 -35.51 -16.37
CA PRO A 52 -2.24 -34.38 -16.83
C PRO A 52 -3.08 -33.16 -17.26
N GLU A 53 -4.34 -33.35 -17.68
CA GLU A 53 -5.21 -32.25 -18.08
C GLU A 53 -5.70 -31.47 -16.85
N LEU A 54 -6.17 -32.18 -15.82
CA LEU A 54 -6.54 -31.56 -14.55
C LEU A 54 -5.36 -30.87 -13.86
N LYS A 55 -4.14 -31.42 -14.03
CA LYS A 55 -2.93 -30.75 -13.52
C LYS A 55 -2.66 -29.43 -14.25
N ARG A 56 -2.83 -29.39 -15.57
CA ARG A 56 -2.65 -28.16 -16.36
C ARG A 56 -3.67 -27.09 -15.96
N TRP A 57 -4.93 -27.46 -15.76
CA TRP A 57 -5.95 -26.52 -15.30
C TRP A 57 -5.65 -25.98 -13.90
N GLU A 58 -5.11 -26.82 -13.00
CA GLU A 58 -4.66 -26.36 -11.68
C GLU A 58 -3.52 -25.35 -11.81
N ASP A 59 -2.55 -25.61 -12.68
CA ASP A 59 -1.41 -24.72 -12.91
C ASP A 59 -1.84 -23.40 -13.58
N GLU A 60 -2.83 -23.43 -14.48
CA GLU A 60 -3.44 -22.25 -15.09
C GLU A 60 -4.19 -21.39 -14.03
N ALA A 61 -4.98 -22.02 -13.16
CA ALA A 61 -5.66 -21.32 -12.07
C ALA A 61 -4.66 -20.67 -11.09
N LEU A 62 -3.53 -21.35 -10.81
CA LEU A 62 -2.43 -20.79 -10.02
C LEU A 62 -1.76 -19.61 -10.71
N ALA A 63 -1.57 -19.66 -12.04
CA ALA A 63 -1.01 -18.56 -12.81
C ALA A 63 -1.92 -17.32 -12.74
N THR A 64 -3.24 -17.49 -12.89
CA THR A 64 -4.21 -16.41 -12.73
C THR A 64 -4.16 -15.79 -11.33
N LEU A 65 -4.05 -16.59 -10.27
CA LEU A 65 -3.86 -16.07 -8.92
C LEU A 65 -2.56 -15.25 -8.82
N ALA A 66 -1.45 -15.74 -9.36
CA ALA A 66 -0.18 -15.02 -9.34
C ALA A 66 -0.26 -13.66 -10.06
N GLU A 67 -0.96 -13.58 -11.19
CA GLU A 67 -1.21 -12.33 -11.92
C GLU A 67 -2.03 -11.33 -11.10
N ILE A 68 -3.13 -11.78 -10.48
CA ILE A 68 -3.95 -10.92 -9.62
C ILE A 68 -3.12 -10.42 -8.42
N LYS A 69 -2.28 -11.30 -7.84
CA LYS A 69 -1.38 -10.90 -6.76
C LYS A 69 -0.42 -9.79 -7.18
N ALA A 70 0.15 -9.89 -8.38
CA ALA A 70 1.08 -8.90 -8.90
C ALA A 70 0.41 -7.53 -9.05
N GLU A 71 -0.83 -7.49 -9.54
CA GLU A 71 -1.61 -6.25 -9.62
C GLU A 71 -1.96 -5.69 -8.23
N MET A 72 -2.31 -6.54 -7.27
CA MET A 72 -2.52 -6.11 -5.88
C MET A 72 -1.25 -5.51 -5.27
N ASP A 73 -0.09 -6.14 -5.48
CA ASP A 73 1.21 -5.64 -5.00
C ASP A 73 1.55 -4.29 -5.64
N LYS A 74 1.22 -4.09 -6.92
CA LYS A 74 1.37 -2.82 -7.63
C LYS A 74 0.50 -1.71 -7.02
N VAL A 75 -0.78 -1.97 -6.75
CA VAL A 75 -1.67 -1.00 -6.08
C VAL A 75 -1.10 -0.61 -4.70
N VAL A 76 -0.57 -1.57 -3.94
CA VAL A 76 0.08 -1.31 -2.65
C VAL A 76 1.33 -0.45 -2.82
N ALA A 77 2.20 -0.76 -3.78
CA ALA A 77 3.42 -0.02 -4.06
C ALA A 77 3.12 1.43 -4.48
N GLU A 78 2.17 1.63 -5.40
CA GLU A 78 1.72 2.96 -5.84
C GLU A 78 1.11 3.76 -4.69
N THR A 79 0.29 3.11 -3.85
CA THR A 79 -0.29 3.75 -2.67
C THR A 79 0.79 4.17 -1.66
N ARG A 80 1.82 3.33 -1.46
CA ARG A 80 2.98 3.67 -0.60
C ARG A 80 3.77 4.85 -1.15
N LEU A 81 4.00 4.91 -2.46
CA LEU A 81 4.68 6.05 -3.11
C LEU A 81 3.89 7.34 -2.94
N ARG A 82 2.56 7.31 -3.10
CA ARG A 82 1.69 8.48 -2.84
C ARG A 82 1.71 8.93 -1.37
N ARG A 83 1.96 8.00 -0.45
CA ARG A 83 2.09 8.25 1.00
C ARG A 83 3.53 8.52 1.43
N GLN A 84 4.50 8.59 0.51
CA GLN A 84 5.88 8.92 0.85
C GLN A 84 5.88 10.28 1.58
N PRO A 85 6.47 10.36 2.79
CA PRO A 85 6.33 11.55 3.61
C PRO A 85 6.92 12.74 2.84
N LEU A 86 6.07 13.71 2.50
CA LEU A 86 6.50 15.06 2.15
C LEU A 86 7.51 15.48 3.22
N GLY A 87 8.75 15.71 2.81
CA GLY A 87 9.94 15.80 3.66
C GLY A 87 9.65 16.22 5.10
N GLY A 88 9.63 15.24 5.99
CA GLY A 88 9.86 15.48 7.40
C GLY A 88 11.32 15.87 7.57
N SER A 89 11.68 17.11 7.22
CA SER A 89 12.75 17.79 7.92
C SER A 89 12.31 17.79 9.37
N LEU A 90 12.75 16.77 10.12
CA LEU A 90 12.90 16.86 11.55
C LEU A 90 13.85 18.04 11.75
N VAL A 91 13.30 19.25 11.82
CA VAL A 91 13.89 20.33 12.59
C VAL A 91 13.93 19.75 13.99
N VAL A 92 15.04 19.08 14.30
CA VAL A 92 15.47 18.84 15.66
C VAL A 92 15.70 20.25 16.21
N GLY A 93 14.62 20.84 16.71
CA GLY A 93 14.70 22.01 17.57
C GLY A 93 15.66 21.60 18.67
N ARG A 94 16.85 22.20 18.65
CA ARG A 94 17.77 22.16 19.76
C ARG A 94 16.97 22.67 20.95
N ILE A 95 16.47 21.75 21.78
CA ILE A 95 15.98 22.07 23.11
C ILE A 95 17.21 22.63 23.81
N GLY A 96 17.37 23.95 23.73
CA GLY A 96 18.19 24.69 24.66
C GLY A 96 17.61 24.35 26.02
N ARG A 97 18.42 23.67 26.82
CA ARG A 97 18.23 23.60 28.26
C ARG A 97 18.38 25.03 28.79
N ASP A 98 17.31 25.80 28.65
CA ASP A 98 17.09 27.01 29.41
C ASP A 98 16.55 26.51 30.75
N GLU A 99 17.48 26.17 31.65
CA GLU A 99 17.17 26.19 33.08
C GLU A 99 16.97 27.65 33.43
N GLY A 100 15.70 28.06 33.41
CA GLY A 100 15.28 29.31 33.99
C GLY A 100 15.63 29.31 35.46
N GLU A 101 16.65 30.08 35.84
CA GLU A 101 16.71 30.65 37.17
C GLU A 101 16.14 32.07 37.11
N THR A 102 15.23 32.29 38.04
CA THR A 102 14.25 33.37 38.13
C THR A 102 14.87 34.73 38.46
N SER A 103 14.68 35.70 37.56
CA SER A 103 14.28 37.12 37.70
C SER A 103 14.81 38.01 38.87
N PRO A 104 14.46 39.31 38.92
CA PRO A 104 15.22 40.43 38.35
C PRO A 104 15.71 41.42 39.42
N SER A 105 16.72 42.24 39.13
CA SER A 105 16.74 43.62 39.65
C SER A 105 17.72 44.51 38.89
N SER A 106 17.20 45.62 38.41
CA SER A 106 17.94 46.77 37.86
C SER A 106 18.72 47.50 38.95
N GLU A 107 19.93 47.94 38.62
CA GLU A 107 20.64 49.17 39.06
C GLU A 107 22.03 49.09 38.39
N HIS A 108 22.31 49.74 37.27
CA HIS A 108 22.62 51.17 37.10
C HIS A 108 23.58 51.72 38.18
N ASP A 109 24.89 51.64 37.93
CA ASP A 109 25.85 52.77 38.04
C ASP A 109 27.24 52.28 37.55
N SER A 110 27.75 52.75 36.41
CA SER A 110 28.58 53.94 36.24
C SER A 110 29.97 53.85 36.92
N ASP A 111 30.98 53.55 36.09
CA ASP A 111 32.23 54.32 35.96
C ASP A 111 32.85 54.95 37.22
N LYS A 112 33.98 54.40 37.72
CA LYS A 112 35.17 55.22 38.06
C LYS A 112 36.44 54.44 38.42
N LYS A 113 37.51 54.81 37.71
CA LYS A 113 38.95 54.89 38.07
C LYS A 113 39.69 53.71 38.70
#